data_AF-A0AAU3B7I7-F1
#
_entry.id   AF-A0AAU3B7I7-F1
#
_cell.length_a   1.000
_cell.length_b   1.000
_cell.length_c   1.000
_cell.angle_alpha   90.00
_cell.angle_beta   90.00
_cell.angle_gamma   90.00
#
_symmetry.space_group_name_H-M   'P 1'
#
loop_
_entity.id
_entity.type
_entity.pdbx_description
1 polymer ?
#
loop_
_entity_poly.entity_id
_entity_poly.type
_entity_poly.pdbx_seq_one_letter_code
_entity_poly.pdbx_strand_id
1 'polypeptide(L)'
;MRDTRLVQTAVIGDEHSDVPVVLPTEAVQLDAFRRLHDHDTFWCGLLLGGCGAQLAHKLYLDRQCHFQHQPQPGGAPHDCRRPKVGQSSADHLYVKAAMAHSLLDYGRTGRFAYPAPIGSLLDVDLDDGVALRVHMDGSVAPDWAAGRTPVLGPGVMPEPGILSRCPYVYRVRCENHGAGRQVWIGTQSLARPTEWVPLADCSWNEDGLITPAATDILRRQPAPTGPTPAPAEQVHRPGALPENVIRFIRGLEAAQRAGTVEHVRRLCGGSTDFLDQLDPAVRAEAEEALAEARSWLAVHEDYQQRVFADLETAVAERRAWDVRSQLQTATALTRRGASAEEQRVLAAARAFVRRQDHLPDTPPRSVLHPLLAPRPKRAPGKATAAAWPEPPRREPPQPAPKRREKPQQTATSNASRQERRDRREALRRARFILDHLDTQRFHLSRDEQRELGRELETVADAAGDWLSADEQRDARYWIRKTSRPAKKDRPNPARRELPPDVLQAAAAAVRGALKKTARKQQTTTWAHLEQQLGTALPRMTLADRVQVLTLVDQSTPSDQALLSSLVAAGDPDLTTSYRQIAGTLGLDIPPNDDDLRDIVEADVQQVHHHWRHR
;
A
#
# COMPACT_ATOMS: atom_id res chain seq x y z
N MET A 1 -4.44 -11.11 16.58
CA MET A 1 -5.60 -10.67 15.78
C MET A 1 -6.07 -9.33 16.35
N ARG A 2 -6.11 -8.25 15.57
CA ARG A 2 -6.55 -6.92 16.06
C ARG A 2 -8.08 -6.89 16.17
N ASP A 3 -8.63 -6.24 17.19
CA ASP A 3 -10.08 -6.11 17.38
C ASP A 3 -10.66 -5.16 16.31
N THR A 4 -11.30 -5.73 15.29
CA THR A 4 -11.87 -5.00 14.15
C THR A 4 -13.22 -4.36 14.46
N ARG A 5 -13.68 -4.35 15.71
CA ARG A 5 -14.93 -3.69 16.13
C ARG A 5 -14.73 -2.24 16.58
N LEU A 6 -13.48 -1.80 16.72
CA LEU A 6 -13.13 -0.48 17.20
C LEU A 6 -12.95 0.51 16.05
N VAL A 7 -13.42 1.74 16.22
CA VAL A 7 -13.29 2.81 15.21
C VAL A 7 -11.84 3.29 15.16
N GLN A 8 -11.13 2.93 14.10
CA GLN A 8 -9.71 3.28 13.91
C GLN A 8 -9.50 4.49 12.99
N THR A 9 -10.56 4.97 12.34
CA THR A 9 -10.47 6.03 11.32
C THR A 9 -11.49 7.12 11.56
N ALA A 10 -11.09 8.36 11.28
CA ALA A 10 -11.91 9.56 11.35
C ALA A 10 -11.60 10.48 10.16
N VAL A 11 -12.32 11.60 10.07
CA VAL A 11 -11.97 12.73 9.20
C VAL A 11 -11.68 13.96 10.06
N ILE A 12 -10.81 14.85 9.55
CA ILE A 12 -10.37 16.07 10.26
C ILE A 12 -11.25 17.25 9.85
N GLY A 13 -11.61 18.10 10.81
CA GLY A 13 -12.33 19.36 10.57
C GLY A 13 -13.82 19.25 10.86
N ASP A 14 -14.57 18.54 10.01
CA ASP A 14 -16.02 18.36 10.13
C ASP A 14 -16.49 17.00 9.58
N GLU A 15 -17.77 16.69 9.70
CA GLU A 15 -18.35 15.40 9.28
C GLU A 15 -18.42 15.17 7.76
N HIS A 16 -18.32 16.22 6.95
CA HIS A 16 -18.33 16.19 5.48
C HIS A 16 -16.92 16.18 4.88
N SER A 17 -15.90 16.45 5.70
CA SER A 17 -14.49 16.44 5.30
C SER A 17 -14.08 15.12 4.62
N ASP A 18 -13.18 15.27 3.65
CA ASP A 18 -12.55 14.16 2.93
C ASP A 18 -11.09 13.95 3.34
N VAL A 19 -10.62 14.64 4.39
CA VAL A 19 -9.26 14.52 4.94
C VAL A 19 -9.22 13.39 5.95
N PRO A 20 -8.71 12.19 5.59
CA PRO A 20 -8.78 11.04 6.47
C PRO A 20 -7.66 11.05 7.51
N VAL A 21 -7.94 10.43 8.64
CA VAL A 21 -6.93 10.18 9.67
C VAL A 21 -7.12 8.79 10.29
N VAL A 22 -6.01 8.11 10.55
CA VAL A 22 -5.97 6.81 11.23
C VAL A 22 -5.40 7.03 12.62
N LEU A 23 -6.12 6.56 13.65
CA LEU A 23 -5.58 6.58 15.00
C LEU A 23 -4.52 5.46 15.15
N PRO A 24 -3.33 5.77 15.68
CA PRO A 24 -2.38 4.73 16.03
C PRO A 24 -2.96 3.79 17.09
N THR A 25 -2.71 2.49 16.94
CA THR A 25 -3.22 1.49 17.88
C THR A 25 -2.45 1.44 19.19
N GLU A 26 -1.21 1.95 19.19
CA GLU A 26 -0.27 1.91 20.31
C GLU A 26 -0.25 3.22 21.09
N ALA A 27 -0.20 3.10 22.42
CA ALA A 27 -0.20 4.25 23.34
C ALA A 27 0.91 5.27 23.06
N VAL A 28 2.13 4.80 22.79
CA VAL A 28 3.29 5.67 22.55
C VAL A 28 3.11 6.49 21.27
N GLN A 29 2.58 5.86 20.22
CA GLN A 29 2.31 6.52 18.95
C GLN A 29 1.12 7.49 19.06
N LEU A 30 0.14 7.20 19.93
CA LEU A 30 -0.98 8.10 20.19
C LEU A 30 -0.54 9.44 20.80
N ASP A 31 0.50 9.46 21.63
CA ASP A 31 1.01 10.72 22.19
C ASP A 31 1.69 11.59 21.13
N ALA A 32 2.38 10.99 20.16
CA ALA A 32 2.89 11.72 19.00
C ALA A 32 1.75 12.24 18.10
N PHE A 33 0.74 11.41 17.87
CA PHE A 33 -0.47 11.77 17.14
C PHE A 33 -1.19 12.97 17.76
N ARG A 34 -1.35 12.99 19.10
CA ARG A 34 -1.96 14.10 19.83
C ARG A 34 -1.23 15.42 19.61
N ARG A 35 0.10 15.40 19.66
CA ARG A 35 0.91 16.60 19.42
C ARG A 35 0.80 17.10 17.99
N LEU A 36 0.76 16.18 17.02
CA LEU A 36 0.62 16.53 15.61
C LEU A 36 -0.76 17.15 15.30
N HIS A 37 -1.80 16.71 16.02
CA HIS A 37 -3.19 17.07 15.78
C HIS A 37 -3.83 17.84 16.95
N ASP A 38 -3.05 18.65 17.67
CA ASP A 38 -3.51 19.33 18.91
C ASP A 38 -4.63 20.35 18.67
N HIS A 39 -4.78 20.82 17.43
CA HIS A 39 -5.80 21.78 17.01
C HIS A 39 -6.88 21.17 16.12
N ASP A 40 -6.79 19.87 15.83
CA ASP A 40 -7.71 19.20 14.92
C ASP A 40 -8.90 18.60 15.67
N THR A 41 -10.07 18.68 15.05
CA THR A 41 -11.26 17.96 15.49
C THR A 41 -11.50 16.74 14.63
N PHE A 42 -11.84 15.62 15.26
CA PHE A 42 -12.06 14.34 14.60
C PHE A 42 -13.54 14.01 14.51
N TRP A 43 -13.98 13.49 13.37
CA TRP A 43 -15.39 13.21 13.12
C TRP A 43 -15.60 11.81 12.55
N CYS A 44 -16.73 11.20 12.92
CA CYS A 44 -17.20 9.96 12.32
C CYS A 44 -17.78 10.26 10.93
N GLY A 45 -16.90 10.56 9.97
CA GLY A 45 -17.26 11.19 8.70
C GLY A 45 -18.31 10.44 7.88
N LEU A 46 -19.12 11.19 7.15
CA LEU A 46 -20.17 10.65 6.29
C LEU A 46 -19.58 9.87 5.11
N LEU A 47 -18.47 10.37 4.54
CA LEU A 47 -17.71 9.68 3.50
C LEU A 47 -17.03 8.40 3.99
N LEU A 48 -17.01 8.15 5.29
CA LEU A 48 -16.54 6.91 5.88
C LEU A 48 -17.67 5.89 6.14
N GLY A 49 -18.91 6.23 5.73
CA GLY A 49 -20.13 5.52 6.13
C GLY A 49 -20.46 5.70 7.62
N GLY A 50 -19.95 6.77 8.24
CA GLY A 50 -20.14 7.12 9.64
C GLY A 50 -21.44 7.87 9.91
N CYS A 51 -21.67 8.22 11.18
CA CYS A 51 -22.89 8.88 11.63
C CYS A 51 -22.80 10.41 11.72
N GLY A 52 -21.63 10.98 11.41
CA GLY A 52 -21.36 12.41 11.47
C GLY A 52 -21.10 12.98 12.87
N ALA A 53 -21.07 12.15 13.91
CA ALA A 53 -20.79 12.63 15.26
C ALA A 53 -19.30 12.84 15.51
N GLN A 54 -18.97 13.82 16.34
CA GLN A 54 -17.61 14.12 16.75
C GLN A 54 -17.02 12.95 17.56
N LEU A 55 -15.73 12.69 17.34
CA LEU A 55 -14.95 11.64 17.96
C LEU A 55 -13.94 12.22 18.94
N ALA A 56 -13.67 11.46 19.99
CA ALA A 56 -12.54 11.63 20.88
C ALA A 56 -11.62 10.42 20.76
N HIS A 57 -10.31 10.63 20.82
CA HIS A 57 -9.36 9.53 20.87
C HIS A 57 -9.31 8.95 22.30
N LYS A 58 -9.24 7.64 22.45
CA LYS A 58 -9.00 7.00 23.75
C LYS A 58 -7.65 6.33 23.82
N LEU A 59 -6.85 6.79 24.78
CA LEU A 59 -5.60 6.17 25.19
C LEU A 59 -5.90 4.94 26.04
N TYR A 60 -5.34 3.81 25.62
CA TYR A 60 -5.32 2.59 26.40
C TYR A 60 -3.89 2.05 26.44
N LEU A 61 -3.48 1.58 27.62
CA LEU A 61 -2.16 1.00 27.85
C LEU A 61 -2.15 -0.52 27.71
N ASP A 62 -3.32 -1.14 27.87
CA ASP A 62 -3.56 -2.58 27.92
C ASP A 62 -4.36 -3.12 26.72
N ARG A 63 -4.96 -2.21 25.94
CA ARG A 63 -5.75 -2.53 24.74
C ARG A 63 -5.52 -1.51 23.63
N GLN A 64 -6.06 -1.78 22.46
CA GLN A 64 -5.88 -0.90 21.30
C GLN A 64 -6.53 0.45 21.51
N CYS A 65 -5.74 1.50 21.28
CA CYS A 65 -6.25 2.85 21.16
C CYS A 65 -7.22 2.91 19.97
N HIS A 66 -8.31 3.66 20.13
CA HIS A 66 -9.35 3.84 19.11
C HIS A 66 -10.10 5.15 19.33
N PHE A 67 -10.81 5.59 18.31
CA PHE A 67 -11.77 6.68 18.41
C PHE A 67 -13.06 6.20 19.08
N GLN A 68 -13.65 7.06 19.90
CA GLN A 68 -14.96 6.88 20.49
C GLN A 68 -15.81 8.13 20.23
N HIS A 69 -17.10 7.95 19.96
CA HIS A 69 -18.03 9.09 19.87
C HIS A 69 -18.07 9.87 21.17
N GLN A 70 -18.06 11.20 21.05
CA GLN A 70 -18.37 12.06 22.19
C GLN A 70 -19.82 11.80 22.64
N PRO A 71 -20.16 11.95 23.93
CA PRO A 71 -21.54 11.80 24.39
C PRO A 71 -22.46 12.87 23.80
N GLN A 72 -23.70 12.51 23.43
CA GLN A 72 -24.69 13.50 23.01
C GLN A 72 -25.05 14.47 24.15
N PRO A 73 -25.54 15.69 23.87
CA PRO A 73 -26.15 16.55 24.87
C PRO A 73 -27.29 15.80 25.56
N GLY A 74 -27.10 15.41 26.83
CA GLY A 74 -28.01 14.54 27.59
C GLY A 74 -27.49 13.13 27.90
N GLY A 75 -26.27 12.78 27.47
CA GLY A 75 -25.59 11.53 27.84
C GLY A 75 -26.06 10.29 27.08
N ALA A 76 -26.91 10.45 26.06
CA ALA A 76 -27.35 9.34 25.22
C ALA A 76 -26.20 8.81 24.34
N PRO A 77 -26.08 7.49 24.15
CA PRO A 77 -25.09 6.89 23.25
C PRO A 77 -25.47 7.15 21.78
N HIS A 78 -24.46 7.36 20.93
CA HIS A 78 -24.66 7.43 19.48
C HIS A 78 -24.93 6.05 18.88
N ASP A 79 -26.02 5.92 18.12
CA ASP A 79 -26.36 4.68 17.41
C ASP A 79 -25.66 4.65 16.03
N CYS A 80 -24.36 4.34 16.04
CA CYS A 80 -23.52 4.34 14.84
C CYS A 80 -23.43 2.93 14.24
N ARG A 81 -23.98 2.75 13.04
CA ARG A 81 -23.98 1.46 12.29
C ARG A 81 -22.91 1.40 11.21
N ARG A 82 -21.80 2.11 11.40
CA ARG A 82 -20.72 2.17 10.42
C ARG A 82 -20.25 0.76 10.06
N PRO A 83 -20.35 0.33 8.79
CA PRO A 83 -20.17 -1.08 8.41
C PRO A 83 -18.70 -1.51 8.47
N LYS A 84 -17.77 -0.58 8.28
CA LYS A 84 -16.33 -0.82 8.33
C LYS A 84 -15.68 0.14 9.32
N VAL A 85 -15.03 -0.40 10.34
CA VAL A 85 -14.43 0.42 11.42
C VAL A 85 -12.91 0.27 11.51
N GLY A 86 -12.31 -0.67 10.77
CA GLY A 86 -10.85 -0.85 10.69
C GLY A 86 -10.14 0.17 9.79
N GLN A 87 -8.81 0.15 9.77
CA GLN A 87 -7.98 1.15 9.08
C GLN A 87 -8.27 1.26 7.57
N SER A 88 -8.59 0.15 6.89
CA SER A 88 -8.90 0.15 5.45
C SER A 88 -10.22 0.84 5.08
N SER A 89 -11.06 1.17 6.06
CA SER A 89 -12.34 1.86 5.83
C SER A 89 -12.20 3.30 5.31
N ALA A 90 -11.01 3.88 5.40
CA ALA A 90 -10.70 5.21 4.90
C ALA A 90 -9.83 5.18 3.63
N ASP A 91 -9.56 4.01 3.07
CA ASP A 91 -8.60 3.88 1.95
C ASP A 91 -9.00 4.68 0.73
N HIS A 92 -10.29 4.77 0.42
CA HIS A 92 -10.78 5.60 -0.70
C HIS A 92 -10.45 7.08 -0.52
N LEU A 93 -10.46 7.59 0.72
CA LEU A 93 -10.08 8.97 1.02
C LEU A 93 -8.56 9.16 0.87
N TYR A 94 -7.77 8.19 1.32
CA TYR A 94 -6.31 8.24 1.12
C TYR A 94 -5.93 8.11 -0.36
N VAL A 95 -6.62 7.27 -1.13
CA VAL A 95 -6.45 7.17 -2.57
C VAL A 95 -6.82 8.49 -3.24
N LYS A 96 -7.95 9.11 -2.87
CA LYS A 96 -8.33 10.45 -3.39
C LYS A 96 -7.26 11.49 -3.07
N ALA A 97 -6.80 11.57 -1.83
CA ALA A 97 -5.79 12.55 -1.42
C ALA A 97 -4.47 12.37 -2.19
N ALA A 98 -4.02 11.12 -2.32
CA ALA A 98 -2.79 10.81 -3.05
C ALA A 98 -2.93 11.07 -4.56
N MET A 99 -4.08 10.75 -5.17
CA MET A 99 -4.35 11.04 -6.57
C MET A 99 -4.48 12.54 -6.83
N ALA A 100 -5.15 13.29 -5.94
CA ALA A 100 -5.25 14.75 -6.06
C ALA A 100 -3.87 15.42 -5.98
N HIS A 101 -3.02 15.00 -5.04
CA HIS A 101 -1.65 15.50 -4.94
C HIS A 101 -0.84 15.16 -6.20
N SER A 102 -0.89 13.92 -6.65
CA SER A 102 -0.22 13.49 -7.88
C SER A 102 -0.71 14.27 -9.10
N LEU A 103 -2.01 14.53 -9.26
CA LEU A 103 -2.52 15.34 -10.36
C LEU A 103 -1.97 16.77 -10.34
N LEU A 104 -1.94 17.39 -9.15
CA LEU A 104 -1.39 18.73 -8.96
C LEU A 104 0.09 18.81 -9.35
N ASP A 105 0.90 17.80 -9.00
CA ASP A 105 2.33 17.74 -9.38
C ASP A 105 2.51 17.71 -10.91
N TYR A 106 1.54 17.16 -11.63
CA TYR A 106 1.51 17.12 -13.10
C TYR A 106 0.72 18.29 -13.72
N GLY A 107 0.32 19.28 -12.93
CA GLY A 107 -0.45 20.45 -13.38
C GLY A 107 -1.84 20.09 -13.94
N ARG A 108 -2.38 18.92 -13.57
CA ARG A 108 -3.72 18.45 -13.96
C ARG A 108 -4.68 18.64 -12.81
N THR A 109 -5.94 18.81 -13.16
CA THR A 109 -7.04 18.93 -12.22
C THR A 109 -8.18 18.02 -12.64
N GLY A 110 -9.00 17.65 -11.66
CA GLY A 110 -10.13 16.78 -11.90
C GLY A 110 -11.10 16.78 -10.73
N ARG A 111 -12.30 16.32 -11.03
CA ARG A 111 -13.38 16.13 -10.08
C ARG A 111 -13.30 14.74 -9.47
N PHE A 112 -13.44 14.69 -8.15
CA PHE A 112 -13.56 13.45 -7.39
C PHE A 112 -15.01 13.27 -6.95
N ALA A 113 -15.52 12.04 -7.06
CA ALA A 113 -16.83 11.69 -6.54
C ALA A 113 -16.79 10.34 -5.83
N TYR A 114 -17.72 10.16 -4.88
CA TYR A 114 -17.84 8.95 -4.06
C TYR A 114 -19.20 8.28 -4.33
N PRO A 115 -19.32 7.48 -5.41
CA PRO A 115 -20.56 6.77 -5.70
C PRO A 115 -20.95 5.80 -4.58
N ALA A 116 -22.24 5.50 -4.49
CA ALA A 116 -22.71 4.45 -3.61
C ALA A 116 -22.26 3.06 -4.12
N PRO A 117 -21.87 2.12 -3.23
CA PRO A 117 -21.75 2.28 -1.78
C PRO A 117 -20.53 3.12 -1.36
N ILE A 118 -20.73 4.01 -0.40
CA ILE A 118 -19.66 4.88 0.12
C ILE A 118 -18.49 4.03 0.64
N GLY A 119 -17.27 4.41 0.22
CA GLY A 119 -16.03 3.72 0.58
C GLY A 119 -15.71 2.50 -0.28
N SER A 120 -16.56 2.14 -1.25
CA SER A 120 -16.32 1.06 -2.20
C SER A 120 -15.87 1.57 -3.57
N LEU A 121 -16.27 2.78 -3.94
CA LEU A 121 -15.94 3.40 -5.22
C LEU A 121 -15.37 4.81 -5.05
N LEU A 122 -14.45 5.17 -5.94
CA LEU A 122 -13.95 6.52 -6.13
C LEU A 122 -13.89 6.80 -7.64
N ASP A 123 -14.65 7.78 -8.07
CA ASP A 123 -14.61 8.29 -9.44
C ASP A 123 -13.64 9.45 -9.52
N VAL A 124 -12.78 9.42 -10.53
CA VAL A 124 -11.81 10.48 -10.81
C VAL A 124 -11.99 10.91 -12.27
N ASP A 125 -12.53 12.11 -12.44
CA ASP A 125 -12.82 12.72 -13.75
C ASP A 125 -11.88 13.88 -13.98
N LEU A 126 -10.92 13.74 -14.89
CA LEU A 126 -9.98 14.81 -15.23
C LEU A 126 -10.61 15.75 -16.25
N ASP A 127 -10.20 17.01 -16.22
CA ASP A 127 -10.76 18.07 -17.06
C ASP A 127 -10.49 17.86 -18.56
N ASP A 128 -9.48 17.06 -18.90
CA ASP A 128 -9.12 16.67 -20.27
C ASP A 128 -9.87 15.43 -20.77
N GLY A 129 -10.86 14.95 -20.02
CA GLY A 129 -11.75 13.86 -20.44
C GLY A 129 -11.26 12.46 -20.06
N VAL A 130 -10.06 12.32 -19.47
CA VAL A 130 -9.65 11.06 -18.87
C VAL A 130 -10.50 10.77 -17.64
N ALA A 131 -11.08 9.58 -17.58
CA ALA A 131 -11.88 9.16 -16.45
C ALA A 131 -11.40 7.81 -15.91
N LEU A 132 -11.20 7.74 -14.60
CA LEU A 132 -10.82 6.54 -13.86
C LEU A 132 -11.93 6.18 -12.86
N ARG A 133 -12.06 4.89 -12.57
CA ARG A 133 -12.89 4.40 -11.48
C ARG A 133 -12.11 3.42 -10.62
N VAL A 134 -11.94 3.78 -9.35
CA VAL A 134 -11.26 2.93 -8.38
C VAL A 134 -12.28 2.08 -7.64
N HIS A 135 -12.11 0.77 -7.72
CA HIS A 135 -12.91 -0.23 -7.00
C HIS A 135 -12.16 -0.67 -5.75
N MET A 136 -12.54 -0.17 -4.57
CA MET A 136 -11.82 -0.45 -3.32
C MET A 136 -12.08 -1.85 -2.76
N ASP A 137 -13.23 -2.43 -3.11
CA ASP A 137 -13.63 -3.77 -2.73
C ASP A 137 -14.49 -4.42 -3.82
N GLY A 138 -14.85 -5.70 -3.62
CA GLY A 138 -15.65 -6.47 -4.57
C GLY A 138 -17.16 -6.26 -4.47
N SER A 139 -17.65 -5.19 -3.81
CA SER A 139 -19.10 -4.95 -3.67
C SER A 139 -19.75 -4.49 -4.97
N VAL A 140 -19.01 -3.82 -5.85
CA VAL A 140 -19.47 -3.38 -7.17
C VAL A 140 -18.51 -3.89 -8.23
N ALA A 141 -19.06 -4.63 -9.20
CA ALA A 141 -18.30 -5.17 -10.32
C ALA A 141 -17.73 -4.04 -11.21
N PRO A 142 -16.48 -4.14 -11.68
CA PRO A 142 -15.93 -3.20 -12.65
C PRO A 142 -16.66 -3.24 -13.98
N ASP A 143 -17.04 -2.07 -14.48
CA ASP A 143 -17.59 -1.91 -15.83
C ASP A 143 -16.45 -1.54 -16.79
N TRP A 144 -16.12 -2.47 -17.68
CA TRP A 144 -15.04 -2.31 -18.66
C TRP A 144 -15.49 -1.59 -19.95
N ALA A 145 -16.79 -1.35 -20.12
CA ALA A 145 -17.38 -0.71 -21.31
C ALA A 145 -17.77 0.76 -21.08
N ALA A 146 -17.91 1.21 -19.83
CA ALA A 146 -18.37 2.54 -19.46
C ALA A 146 -17.40 3.71 -19.74
N GLY A 147 -16.30 3.49 -20.49
CA GLY A 147 -15.34 4.53 -20.87
C GLY A 147 -14.49 5.08 -19.71
N ARG A 148 -14.61 4.53 -18.49
CA ARG A 148 -13.75 4.83 -17.34
C ARG A 148 -12.75 3.71 -17.15
N THR A 149 -11.47 4.02 -17.05
CA THR A 149 -10.41 3.03 -16.83
C THR A 149 -10.52 2.46 -15.41
N PRO A 150 -10.76 1.15 -15.23
CA PRO A 150 -10.91 0.57 -13.90
C PRO A 150 -9.57 0.36 -13.17
N VAL A 151 -9.52 0.74 -11.89
CA VAL A 151 -8.40 0.49 -10.97
C VAL A 151 -8.86 -0.43 -9.84
N LEU A 152 -8.28 -1.62 -9.73
CA LEU A 152 -8.83 -2.71 -8.91
C LEU A 152 -8.13 -2.84 -7.55
N GLY A 153 -8.88 -2.62 -6.49
CA GLY A 153 -8.43 -2.74 -5.11
C GLY A 153 -8.18 -4.18 -4.64
N PRO A 154 -7.78 -4.35 -3.37
CA PRO A 154 -7.57 -5.66 -2.78
C PRO A 154 -8.87 -6.48 -2.75
N GLY A 155 -8.83 -7.72 -3.20
CA GLY A 155 -10.00 -8.61 -3.24
C GLY A 155 -10.94 -8.42 -4.44
N VAL A 156 -10.71 -7.40 -5.28
CA VAL A 156 -11.36 -7.28 -6.58
C VAL A 156 -10.61 -8.14 -7.59
N MET A 157 -11.29 -9.11 -8.17
CA MET A 157 -10.73 -9.99 -9.19
C MET A 157 -11.22 -9.53 -10.57
N PRO A 158 -10.31 -9.30 -11.54
CA PRO A 158 -10.73 -9.01 -12.91
C PRO A 158 -11.54 -10.19 -13.46
N GLU A 159 -12.54 -9.87 -14.27
CA GLU A 159 -13.39 -10.89 -14.88
C GLU A 159 -12.57 -11.85 -15.77
N PRO A 160 -12.98 -13.12 -15.89
CA PRO A 160 -12.30 -14.07 -16.76
C PRO A 160 -12.17 -13.55 -18.19
N GLY A 161 -10.94 -13.54 -18.72
CA GLY A 161 -10.64 -13.09 -20.08
C GLY A 161 -10.27 -11.60 -20.22
N ILE A 162 -10.45 -10.76 -19.19
CA ILE A 162 -10.02 -9.35 -19.25
C ILE A 162 -8.50 -9.24 -19.46
N LEU A 163 -7.70 -9.98 -18.69
CA LEU A 163 -6.23 -9.99 -18.84
C LEU A 163 -5.76 -10.58 -20.19
N SER A 164 -6.64 -11.26 -20.93
CA SER A 164 -6.35 -11.75 -22.28
C SER A 164 -6.68 -10.71 -23.35
N ARG A 165 -7.59 -9.77 -23.07
CA ARG A 165 -8.03 -8.71 -24.00
C ARG A 165 -7.34 -7.38 -23.75
N CYS A 166 -6.96 -7.11 -22.50
CA CYS A 166 -6.24 -5.92 -22.10
C CYS A 166 -4.75 -6.26 -21.89
N PRO A 167 -3.82 -5.38 -22.32
CA PRO A 167 -2.39 -5.60 -22.11
C PRO A 167 -2.02 -5.68 -20.62
N TYR A 168 -2.73 -4.93 -19.79
CA TYR A 168 -2.64 -4.95 -18.34
C TYR A 168 -3.92 -4.34 -17.73
N VAL A 169 -4.05 -4.46 -16.41
CA VAL A 169 -5.04 -3.76 -15.58
C VAL A 169 -4.36 -3.12 -14.38
N TYR A 170 -4.87 -1.98 -13.93
CA TYR A 170 -4.36 -1.32 -12.72
C TYR A 170 -4.89 -1.98 -11.45
N ARG A 171 -4.04 -2.04 -10.44
CA ARG A 171 -4.36 -2.44 -9.08
C ARG A 171 -4.09 -1.27 -8.14
N VAL A 172 -4.79 -1.22 -7.01
CA VAL A 172 -4.48 -0.29 -5.91
C VAL A 172 -4.43 -1.04 -4.59
N ARG A 173 -3.56 -0.59 -3.68
CA ARG A 173 -3.55 -1.00 -2.28
C ARG A 173 -3.01 0.13 -1.40
N CYS A 174 -3.38 0.10 -0.13
CA CYS A 174 -2.89 1.04 0.87
C CYS A 174 -2.16 0.29 1.99
N GLU A 175 -0.94 0.71 2.30
CA GLU A 175 -0.10 0.17 3.38
C GLU A 175 0.09 1.21 4.47
N ASN A 176 0.32 0.76 5.71
CA ASN A 176 0.54 1.68 6.83
C ASN A 176 1.95 2.28 6.75
N HIS A 177 2.05 3.60 6.92
CA HIS A 177 3.33 4.29 7.01
C HIS A 177 3.23 5.40 8.07
N GLY A 178 3.84 5.17 9.24
CA GLY A 178 3.66 6.04 10.42
C GLY A 178 2.19 6.15 10.82
N ALA A 179 1.71 7.40 10.97
CA ALA A 179 0.31 7.72 11.25
C ALA A 179 -0.58 7.81 9.98
N GLY A 180 -0.02 7.60 8.80
CA GLY A 180 -0.70 7.70 7.51
C GLY A 180 -0.84 6.38 6.75
N ARG A 181 -1.43 6.46 5.55
CA ARG A 181 -1.55 5.36 4.60
C ARG A 181 -0.79 5.73 3.32
N GLN A 182 0.16 4.90 2.90
CA GLN A 182 0.82 5.05 1.61
C GLN A 182 0.04 4.31 0.52
N VAL A 183 -0.21 4.97 -0.60
CA VAL A 183 -0.95 4.42 -1.75
C VAL A 183 0.03 3.82 -2.76
N TRP A 184 -0.25 2.58 -3.16
CA TRP A 184 0.52 1.83 -4.14
C TRP A 184 -0.35 1.47 -5.34
N ILE A 185 0.20 1.64 -6.54
CA ILE A 185 -0.42 1.24 -7.80
C ILE A 185 0.30 0.01 -8.33
N GLY A 186 -0.47 -1.00 -8.70
CA GLY A 186 0.02 -2.24 -9.26
C GLY A 186 -0.32 -2.36 -10.74
N THR A 187 0.56 -2.99 -11.51
CA THR A 187 0.28 -3.35 -12.91
C THR A 187 0.17 -4.84 -13.03
N GLN A 188 -1.03 -5.35 -13.25
CA GLN A 188 -1.28 -6.77 -13.41
C GLN A 188 -1.43 -7.09 -14.90
N SER A 189 -0.65 -8.03 -15.40
CA SER A 189 -0.75 -8.54 -16.78
C SER A 189 -0.82 -10.07 -16.76
N LEU A 190 -1.21 -10.67 -17.88
CA LEU A 190 -1.20 -12.13 -18.01
C LEU A 190 0.23 -12.70 -18.01
N ALA A 191 1.19 -11.94 -18.55
CA ALA A 191 2.56 -12.41 -18.77
C ALA A 191 3.47 -12.26 -17.54
N ARG A 192 3.08 -11.46 -16.53
CA ARG A 192 3.95 -11.07 -15.41
C ARG A 192 3.19 -10.98 -14.09
N PRO A 193 3.85 -11.26 -12.95
CA PRO A 193 3.28 -10.95 -11.64
C PRO A 193 2.94 -9.46 -11.52
N THR A 194 2.04 -9.12 -10.59
CA THR A 194 1.69 -7.72 -10.35
C THR A 194 2.89 -6.96 -9.81
N GLU A 195 3.34 -5.97 -10.56
CA GLU A 195 4.42 -5.08 -10.15
C GLU A 195 3.83 -3.85 -9.45
N TRP A 196 4.25 -3.61 -8.21
CA TRP A 196 3.74 -2.55 -7.35
C TRP A 196 4.74 -1.41 -7.24
N VAL A 197 4.27 -0.19 -7.45
CA VAL A 197 5.03 1.05 -7.25
C VAL A 197 4.22 2.02 -6.39
N PRO A 198 4.86 2.90 -5.60
CA PRO A 198 4.17 4.02 -4.96
C PRO A 198 3.43 4.86 -6.01
N LEU A 199 2.28 5.44 -5.67
CA LEU A 199 1.58 6.35 -6.60
C LEU A 199 2.44 7.54 -7.02
N ALA A 200 3.32 8.03 -6.13
CA ALA A 200 4.27 9.09 -6.44
C ALA A 200 5.29 8.73 -7.55
N ASP A 201 5.51 7.43 -7.79
CA ASP A 201 6.40 6.94 -8.84
C ASP A 201 5.63 6.62 -10.14
N CYS A 202 4.32 6.88 -10.17
CA CYS A 202 3.50 6.80 -11.37
C CYS A 202 3.50 8.15 -12.10
N SER A 203 3.29 8.12 -13.41
CA SER A 203 3.14 9.34 -14.20
C SER A 203 1.76 9.46 -14.81
N TRP A 204 1.45 10.63 -15.37
CA TRP A 204 0.20 10.90 -16.07
C TRP A 204 0.52 11.24 -17.53
N ASN A 205 -0.12 10.54 -18.48
CA ASN A 205 -0.06 10.82 -19.91
C ASN A 205 -1.46 11.19 -20.45
N GLU A 206 -1.57 11.33 -21.78
CA GLU A 206 -2.83 11.64 -22.47
C GLU A 206 -3.92 10.58 -22.22
N ASP A 207 -3.54 9.31 -22.05
CA ASP A 207 -4.46 8.20 -21.76
C ASP A 207 -4.78 8.05 -20.26
N GLY A 208 -4.11 8.82 -19.39
CA GLY A 208 -4.33 8.86 -17.95
C GLY A 208 -3.14 8.41 -17.10
N LEU A 209 -3.44 7.75 -15.98
CA LEU A 209 -2.42 7.23 -15.06
C LEU A 209 -1.61 6.14 -15.76
N ILE A 210 -0.27 6.20 -15.70
CA ILE A 210 0.61 5.18 -16.24
C ILE A 210 1.73 4.82 -15.27
N THR A 211 2.00 3.52 -15.15
CA THR A 211 3.08 2.97 -14.33
C THR A 211 4.31 2.65 -15.19
N PRO A 212 5.51 2.52 -14.60
CA PRO A 212 6.69 2.05 -15.31
C PRO A 212 6.47 0.68 -15.99
N ALA A 213 5.82 -0.25 -15.29
CA ALA A 213 5.50 -1.57 -15.83
C ALA A 213 4.51 -1.51 -17.01
N ALA A 214 3.48 -0.67 -16.94
CA ALA A 214 2.54 -0.46 -18.04
C ALA A 214 3.26 0.12 -19.27
N THR A 215 4.14 1.09 -19.06
CA THR A 215 4.99 1.68 -20.11
C THR A 215 5.81 0.61 -20.84
N ASP A 216 6.43 -0.29 -20.07
CA ASP A 216 7.23 -1.39 -20.62
C ASP A 216 6.41 -2.42 -21.39
N ILE A 217 5.19 -2.71 -20.93
CA ILE A 217 4.26 -3.62 -21.61
C ILE A 217 3.84 -3.02 -22.96
N LEU A 218 3.42 -1.76 -22.98
CA LEU A 218 2.98 -1.08 -24.21
C LEU A 218 4.11 -0.95 -25.24
N ARG A 219 5.34 -0.66 -24.80
CA ARG A 219 6.52 -0.58 -25.71
C ARG A 219 6.86 -1.89 -26.40
N ARG A 220 6.52 -3.03 -25.80
CA ARG A 220 6.85 -4.36 -26.32
C ARG A 220 5.75 -4.95 -27.20
N GLN A 221 4.59 -4.30 -27.29
CA GLN A 221 3.54 -4.74 -28.19
C GLN A 221 3.85 -4.30 -29.62
N PRO A 222 3.69 -5.20 -30.62
CA PRO A 222 3.77 -4.80 -32.02
C PRO A 222 2.66 -3.77 -32.29
N ALA A 223 3.01 -2.69 -32.99
CA ALA A 223 2.08 -1.61 -33.29
C ALA A 223 0.83 -2.15 -34.02
N PRO A 224 -0.39 -1.69 -33.66
CA PRO A 224 -1.58 -2.06 -34.40
C PRO A 224 -1.55 -1.34 -35.76
N THR A 225 -1.16 -2.04 -36.82
CA THR A 225 -1.52 -1.64 -38.18
C THR A 225 -3.04 -1.85 -38.33
N GLY A 226 -3.79 -0.78 -38.62
CA GLY A 226 -5.26 -0.80 -38.75
C GLY A 226 -5.77 -1.57 -39.99
N PRO A 227 -6.98 -1.22 -40.46
CA PRO A 227 -8.27 -1.72 -39.99
C PRO A 227 -8.54 -3.19 -40.39
N THR A 228 -9.45 -3.82 -39.64
CA THR A 228 -9.92 -5.21 -39.72
C THR A 228 -10.01 -5.79 -41.15
N PRO A 229 -9.35 -6.93 -41.47
CA PRO A 229 -9.76 -7.75 -42.58
C PRO A 229 -10.93 -8.65 -42.17
N ALA A 230 -11.88 -8.79 -43.10
CA ALA A 230 -12.97 -9.76 -43.08
C ALA A 230 -12.46 -11.21 -42.88
N PRO A 231 -13.32 -12.18 -42.49
CA PRO A 231 -12.88 -13.50 -42.07
C PRO A 231 -12.29 -14.27 -43.27
N ALA A 232 -10.97 -14.25 -43.38
CA ALA A 232 -10.23 -15.07 -44.34
C ALA A 232 -9.81 -16.36 -43.67
N GLU A 233 -10.11 -17.46 -44.36
CA GLU A 233 -9.81 -18.86 -44.07
C GLU A 233 -8.49 -19.09 -43.32
N GLN A 234 -8.59 -19.87 -42.26
CA GLN A 234 -7.46 -20.36 -41.47
C GLN A 234 -6.53 -21.21 -42.32
N VAL A 235 -5.48 -20.61 -42.84
CA VAL A 235 -4.33 -21.36 -43.36
C VAL A 235 -3.53 -21.89 -42.15
N HIS A 236 -3.63 -23.19 -41.92
CA HIS A 236 -2.83 -23.93 -40.94
C HIS A 236 -1.33 -23.73 -41.18
N ARG A 237 -0.59 -23.30 -40.14
CA ARG A 237 0.86 -23.48 -40.07
C ARG A 237 1.18 -24.85 -39.44
N PRO A 238 2.08 -25.66 -40.03
CA PRO A 238 2.46 -26.93 -39.44
C PRO A 238 3.26 -26.68 -38.15
N GLY A 239 2.82 -27.27 -37.04
CA GLY A 239 3.51 -27.24 -35.74
C GLY A 239 2.87 -26.38 -34.65
N ALA A 240 1.77 -25.67 -34.94
CA ALA A 240 0.99 -25.00 -33.89
C ALA A 240 -0.13 -25.93 -33.42
N LEU A 241 -0.18 -26.21 -32.11
CA LEU A 241 -1.29 -26.95 -31.51
C LEU A 241 -2.62 -26.25 -31.80
N PRO A 242 -3.68 -27.00 -32.13
CA PRO A 242 -5.01 -26.44 -32.29
C PRO A 242 -5.44 -25.62 -31.06
N GLU A 243 -6.05 -24.45 -31.29
CA GLU A 243 -6.42 -23.49 -30.23
C GLU A 243 -7.36 -24.10 -29.17
N ASN A 244 -8.20 -25.05 -29.56
CA ASN A 244 -9.06 -25.81 -28.65
C ASN A 244 -8.27 -26.69 -27.67
N VAL A 245 -7.13 -27.25 -28.10
CA VAL A 245 -6.25 -28.08 -27.27
C VAL A 245 -5.41 -27.23 -26.34
N ILE A 246 -4.89 -26.11 -26.83
CA ILE A 246 -4.20 -25.11 -25.99
C ILE A 246 -5.14 -24.58 -24.90
N ARG A 247 -6.39 -24.26 -25.26
CA ARG A 247 -7.40 -23.80 -24.31
C ARG A 247 -7.76 -24.85 -23.27
N PHE A 248 -7.81 -26.12 -23.67
CA PHE A 248 -8.08 -27.24 -22.78
C PHE A 248 -6.95 -27.45 -21.76
N ILE A 249 -5.69 -27.53 -22.23
CA ILE A 249 -4.50 -27.69 -21.36
C ILE A 249 -4.38 -26.51 -20.39
N ARG A 250 -4.52 -25.28 -20.87
CA ARG A 250 -4.50 -24.08 -20.00
C ARG A 250 -5.65 -24.06 -18.99
N GLY A 251 -6.81 -24.62 -19.35
CA GLY A 251 -7.95 -24.77 -18.45
C GLY A 251 -7.65 -25.72 -17.29
N LEU A 252 -7.01 -26.86 -17.57
CA LEU A 252 -6.54 -27.82 -16.57
C LEU A 252 -5.51 -27.20 -15.62
N GLU A 253 -4.48 -26.57 -16.16
CA GLU A 253 -3.43 -25.91 -15.38
C GLU A 253 -3.98 -24.78 -14.49
N ALA A 254 -4.96 -24.01 -14.99
CA ALA A 254 -5.59 -22.94 -14.22
C ALA A 254 -6.43 -23.50 -13.07
N ALA A 255 -7.14 -24.62 -13.29
CA ALA A 255 -7.92 -25.30 -12.26
C ALA A 255 -7.01 -25.93 -11.18
N GLN A 256 -5.86 -26.49 -11.55
CA GLN A 256 -4.84 -26.98 -10.61
C GLN A 256 -4.25 -25.83 -9.78
N ARG A 257 -3.86 -24.71 -10.42
CA ARG A 257 -3.32 -23.52 -9.71
C ARG A 257 -4.34 -22.87 -8.78
N ALA A 258 -5.63 -22.97 -9.09
CA ALA A 258 -6.71 -22.48 -8.24
C ALA A 258 -7.05 -23.42 -7.07
N GLY A 259 -6.47 -24.62 -7.02
CA GLY A 259 -6.72 -25.60 -5.95
C GLY A 259 -8.13 -26.22 -5.99
N THR A 260 -8.82 -26.16 -7.13
CA THR A 260 -10.22 -26.58 -7.23
C THR A 260 -10.35 -28.06 -7.62
N VAL A 261 -10.26 -28.95 -6.63
CA VAL A 261 -10.29 -30.42 -6.81
C VAL A 261 -11.49 -30.89 -7.64
N GLU A 262 -12.71 -30.44 -7.32
CA GLU A 262 -13.93 -30.84 -8.05
C GLU A 262 -13.96 -30.35 -9.52
N HIS A 263 -13.35 -29.19 -9.81
CA HIS A 263 -13.29 -28.65 -11.16
C HIS A 263 -12.30 -29.46 -12.02
N VAL A 264 -11.13 -29.79 -11.46
CA VAL A 264 -10.13 -30.64 -12.13
C VAL A 264 -10.71 -32.04 -12.34
N ARG A 265 -11.43 -32.60 -11.36
CA ARG A 265 -12.12 -33.90 -11.47
C ARG A 265 -13.11 -33.94 -12.64
N ARG A 266 -13.92 -32.89 -12.80
CA ARG A 266 -14.89 -32.76 -13.89
C ARG A 266 -14.22 -32.66 -15.26
N LEU A 267 -13.16 -31.86 -15.37
CA LEU A 267 -12.39 -31.73 -16.62
C LEU A 267 -11.70 -33.04 -17.01
N CYS A 268 -11.14 -33.76 -16.05
CA CYS A 268 -10.52 -35.08 -16.28
C CYS A 268 -11.52 -36.19 -16.62
N GLY A 269 -12.78 -36.08 -16.17
CA GLY A 269 -13.84 -37.06 -16.43
C GLY A 269 -14.63 -36.82 -17.72
N GLY A 270 -14.68 -35.58 -18.21
CA GLY A 270 -15.38 -35.20 -19.45
C GLY A 270 -14.48 -35.13 -20.70
N SER A 271 -13.21 -35.53 -20.60
CA SER A 271 -12.22 -35.34 -21.67
C SER A 271 -12.19 -36.45 -22.72
N THR A 272 -12.85 -37.58 -22.50
CA THR A 272 -12.79 -38.76 -23.39
C THR A 272 -13.30 -38.46 -24.80
N ASP A 273 -14.50 -37.89 -24.91
CA ASP A 273 -15.11 -37.54 -26.21
C ASP A 273 -14.33 -36.44 -26.95
N PHE A 274 -13.60 -35.60 -26.19
CA PHE A 274 -12.72 -34.56 -26.73
C PHE A 274 -11.42 -35.14 -27.29
N LEU A 275 -10.81 -36.11 -26.61
CA LEU A 275 -9.58 -36.77 -27.04
C LEU A 275 -9.77 -37.64 -28.28
N ASP A 276 -10.93 -38.27 -28.42
CA ASP A 276 -11.23 -39.14 -29.58
C ASP A 276 -11.44 -38.37 -30.89
N GLN A 277 -11.59 -37.04 -30.82
CA GLN A 277 -11.71 -36.15 -31.99
C GLN A 277 -10.37 -35.54 -32.43
N LEU A 278 -9.26 -35.86 -31.75
CA LEU A 278 -7.95 -35.25 -32.00
C LEU A 278 -7.02 -36.17 -32.79
N ASP A 279 -6.15 -35.55 -33.61
CA ASP A 279 -5.06 -36.20 -34.32
C ASP A 279 -4.06 -36.86 -33.33
N PRO A 280 -3.46 -38.03 -33.61
CA PRO A 280 -2.68 -38.80 -32.62
C PRO A 280 -1.51 -38.04 -31.99
N ALA A 281 -0.85 -37.15 -32.74
CA ALA A 281 0.25 -36.34 -32.21
C ALA A 281 -0.23 -35.26 -31.22
N VAL A 282 -1.38 -34.65 -31.48
CA VAL A 282 -1.98 -33.61 -30.63
C VAL A 282 -2.69 -34.25 -29.43
N ARG A 283 -3.24 -35.44 -29.62
CA ARG A 283 -3.85 -36.27 -28.57
C ARG A 283 -2.83 -36.65 -27.50
N ALA A 284 -1.61 -37.03 -27.88
CA ALA A 284 -0.56 -37.39 -26.92
C ALA A 284 -0.23 -36.27 -25.93
N GLU A 285 -0.18 -35.02 -26.40
CA GLU A 285 0.12 -33.85 -25.55
C GLU A 285 -1.05 -33.50 -24.61
N ALA A 286 -2.29 -33.65 -25.08
CA ALA A 286 -3.48 -33.50 -24.22
C ALA A 286 -3.60 -34.64 -23.19
N GLU A 287 -3.20 -35.85 -23.53
CA GLU A 287 -3.17 -37.02 -22.64
C GLU A 287 -2.09 -36.87 -21.55
N GLU A 288 -0.92 -36.31 -21.87
CA GLU A 288 0.13 -36.01 -20.90
C GLU A 288 -0.34 -34.96 -19.87
N ALA A 289 -0.94 -33.87 -20.32
CA ALA A 289 -1.52 -32.85 -19.43
C ALA A 289 -2.63 -33.42 -18.52
N LEU A 290 -3.43 -34.36 -19.04
CA LEU A 290 -4.45 -35.06 -18.26
C LEU A 290 -3.84 -36.02 -17.23
N ALA A 291 -2.75 -36.71 -17.56
CA ALA A 291 -2.03 -37.58 -16.63
C ALA A 291 -1.45 -36.77 -15.45
N GLU A 292 -0.88 -35.59 -15.73
CA GLU A 292 -0.39 -34.67 -14.70
C GLU A 292 -1.53 -34.15 -13.82
N ALA A 293 -2.67 -33.77 -14.42
CA ALA A 293 -3.86 -33.35 -13.68
C ALA A 293 -4.44 -34.45 -12.78
N ARG A 294 -4.43 -35.71 -13.22
CA ARG A 294 -4.86 -36.87 -12.41
C ARG A 294 -3.91 -37.15 -11.25
N SER A 295 -2.59 -37.03 -11.47
CA SER A 295 -1.59 -37.14 -10.40
C SER A 295 -1.76 -36.05 -9.34
N TRP A 296 -2.01 -34.81 -9.77
CA TRP A 296 -2.29 -33.68 -8.87
C TRP A 296 -3.58 -33.91 -8.06
N LEU A 297 -4.63 -34.44 -8.68
CA LEU A 297 -5.90 -34.79 -8.01
C LEU A 297 -5.68 -35.79 -6.88
N ALA A 298 -4.93 -36.86 -7.12
CA ALA A 298 -4.70 -37.90 -6.12
C ALA A 298 -4.08 -37.33 -4.82
N VAL A 299 -3.10 -36.44 -4.95
CA VAL A 299 -2.44 -35.80 -3.78
C VAL A 299 -3.39 -34.87 -3.01
N HIS A 300 -4.24 -34.13 -3.72
CA HIS A 300 -5.11 -33.11 -3.10
C HIS A 300 -6.43 -33.69 -2.59
N GLU A 301 -6.93 -34.78 -3.19
CA GLU A 301 -8.09 -35.52 -2.69
C GLU A 301 -7.80 -36.14 -1.33
N ASP A 302 -6.63 -36.74 -1.12
CA ASP A 302 -6.26 -37.33 0.17
C ASP A 302 -6.23 -36.29 1.30
N TYR A 303 -5.77 -35.06 1.01
CA TYR A 303 -5.79 -33.98 1.98
C TYR A 303 -7.21 -33.50 2.27
N GLN A 304 -8.02 -33.30 1.22
CA GLN A 304 -9.41 -32.88 1.36
C GLN A 304 -10.23 -33.92 2.13
N GLN A 305 -10.12 -35.20 1.80
CA GLN A 305 -10.82 -36.29 2.51
C GLN A 305 -10.46 -36.34 3.99
N ARG A 306 -9.19 -36.16 4.36
CA ARG A 306 -8.76 -36.10 5.77
C ARG A 306 -9.39 -34.93 6.52
N VAL A 307 -9.36 -33.73 5.96
CA VAL A 307 -9.97 -32.54 6.57
C VAL A 307 -11.48 -32.72 6.79
N PHE A 308 -12.17 -33.34 5.83
CA PHE A 308 -13.60 -33.61 5.95
C PHE A 308 -13.92 -34.73 6.95
N ALA A 309 -13.12 -35.80 7.00
CA ALA A 309 -13.25 -36.86 8.01
C ALA A 309 -12.98 -36.34 9.43
N ASP A 310 -11.97 -35.47 9.60
CA ASP A 310 -11.65 -34.84 10.88
C ASP A 310 -12.78 -33.89 11.33
N LEU A 311 -13.36 -33.14 10.39
CA LEU A 311 -14.52 -32.27 10.66
C LEU A 311 -15.75 -33.08 11.07
N GLU A 312 -16.04 -34.16 10.35
CA GLU A 312 -17.16 -35.05 10.67
C GLU A 312 -17.00 -35.69 12.06
N THR A 313 -15.80 -36.19 12.36
CA THR A 313 -15.44 -36.75 13.68
C THR A 313 -15.58 -35.69 14.77
N ALA A 314 -15.09 -34.46 14.55
CA ALA A 314 -15.21 -33.37 15.51
C ALA A 314 -16.68 -32.97 15.78
N VAL A 315 -17.55 -33.05 14.77
CA VAL A 315 -18.99 -32.82 14.94
C VAL A 315 -19.63 -33.96 15.73
N ALA A 316 -19.29 -35.23 15.43
CA ALA A 316 -19.81 -36.40 16.14
C ALA A 316 -19.42 -36.39 17.63
N GLU A 317 -18.16 -36.05 17.93
CA GLU A 317 -17.61 -35.97 19.29
C GLU A 317 -17.94 -34.65 20.00
N ARG A 318 -18.65 -33.73 19.33
CA ARG A 318 -19.07 -32.41 19.84
C ARG A 318 -17.91 -31.49 20.29
N ARG A 319 -16.74 -31.57 19.63
CA ARG A 319 -15.56 -30.75 19.92
C ARG A 319 -15.65 -29.37 19.28
N ALA A 320 -16.31 -28.43 19.97
CA ALA A 320 -16.67 -27.11 19.44
C ALA A 320 -15.53 -26.27 18.84
N TRP A 321 -14.33 -26.31 19.43
CA TRP A 321 -13.19 -25.55 18.92
C TRP A 321 -12.68 -26.15 17.60
N ASP A 322 -12.53 -27.46 17.55
CA ASP A 322 -12.10 -28.19 16.35
C ASP A 322 -13.11 -28.07 15.22
N VAL A 323 -14.42 -28.14 15.51
CA VAL A 323 -15.47 -27.92 14.52
C VAL A 323 -15.34 -26.54 13.88
N ARG A 324 -15.10 -25.47 14.65
CA ARG A 324 -14.95 -24.11 14.09
C ARG A 324 -13.69 -23.96 13.25
N SER A 325 -12.57 -24.51 13.73
CA SER A 325 -11.29 -24.49 13.03
C SER A 325 -11.38 -25.25 11.69
N GLN A 326 -11.83 -26.51 11.74
CA GLN A 326 -11.94 -27.37 10.57
C GLN A 326 -13.05 -26.94 9.61
N LEU A 327 -14.13 -26.32 10.09
CA LEU A 327 -15.19 -25.77 9.23
C LEU A 327 -14.68 -24.60 8.37
N GLN A 328 -13.80 -23.75 8.90
CA GLN A 328 -13.19 -22.69 8.10
C GLN A 328 -12.28 -23.28 7.00
N THR A 329 -11.45 -24.25 7.35
CA THR A 329 -10.56 -24.94 6.41
C THR A 329 -11.35 -25.69 5.33
N ALA A 330 -12.35 -26.50 5.72
CA ALA A 330 -13.21 -27.24 4.81
C ALA A 330 -14.04 -26.32 3.89
N THR A 331 -14.54 -25.18 4.42
CA THR A 331 -15.25 -24.18 3.60
C THR A 331 -14.29 -23.47 2.64
N ALA A 332 -13.02 -23.29 3.00
CA ALA A 332 -12.01 -22.73 2.12
C ALA A 332 -11.67 -23.68 0.95
N LEU A 333 -11.53 -24.98 1.22
CA LEU A 333 -11.27 -26.01 0.21
C LEU A 333 -12.43 -26.17 -0.78
N THR A 334 -13.66 -25.88 -0.37
CA THR A 334 -14.87 -26.10 -1.19
C THR A 334 -15.53 -24.85 -1.75
N ARG A 335 -14.86 -23.67 -1.71
CA ARG A 335 -15.43 -22.38 -2.16
C ARG A 335 -15.99 -22.36 -3.59
N ARG A 336 -15.55 -23.28 -4.46
CA ARG A 336 -15.91 -23.32 -5.89
C ARG A 336 -16.52 -24.66 -6.32
N GLY A 337 -16.92 -25.49 -5.35
CA GLY A 337 -17.57 -26.79 -5.57
C GLY A 337 -17.26 -27.76 -4.44
N ALA A 338 -18.29 -28.40 -3.92
CA ALA A 338 -18.21 -29.48 -2.94
C ALA A 338 -19.00 -30.67 -3.48
N SER A 339 -18.54 -31.88 -3.21
CA SER A 339 -19.35 -33.08 -3.44
C SER A 339 -20.60 -33.08 -2.56
N ALA A 340 -21.61 -33.86 -2.92
CA ALA A 340 -22.84 -33.95 -2.12
C ALA A 340 -22.60 -34.46 -0.68
N GLU A 341 -21.56 -35.28 -0.47
CA GLU A 341 -21.13 -35.74 0.84
C GLU A 341 -20.51 -34.59 1.66
N GLU A 342 -19.57 -33.87 1.07
CA GLU A 342 -18.90 -32.72 1.70
C GLU A 342 -19.88 -31.60 2.09
N GLN A 343 -20.89 -31.36 1.25
CA GLN A 343 -21.96 -30.41 1.55
C GLN A 343 -22.77 -30.83 2.78
N ARG A 344 -23.03 -32.14 2.95
CA ARG A 344 -23.73 -32.67 4.13
C ARG A 344 -22.91 -32.48 5.39
N VAL A 345 -21.61 -32.78 5.36
CA VAL A 345 -20.71 -32.56 6.51
C VAL A 345 -20.63 -31.08 6.88
N LEU A 346 -20.50 -30.17 5.91
CA LEU A 346 -20.51 -28.72 6.16
C LEU A 346 -21.83 -28.23 6.74
N ALA A 347 -22.96 -28.75 6.25
CA ALA A 347 -24.28 -28.40 6.76
C ALA A 347 -24.45 -28.85 8.23
N ALA A 348 -24.02 -30.07 8.55
CA ALA A 348 -24.03 -30.61 9.91
C ALA A 348 -23.15 -29.77 10.86
N ALA A 349 -21.93 -29.43 10.44
CA ALA A 349 -21.02 -28.58 11.21
C ALA A 349 -21.59 -27.16 11.45
N ARG A 350 -22.19 -26.53 10.44
CA ARG A 350 -22.84 -25.21 10.57
C ARG A 350 -24.05 -25.26 11.52
N ALA A 351 -24.85 -26.32 11.45
CA ALA A 351 -25.98 -26.53 12.36
C ALA A 351 -25.52 -26.79 13.81
N PHE A 352 -24.36 -27.43 14.00
CA PHE A 352 -23.75 -27.60 15.32
C PHE A 352 -23.32 -26.25 15.92
N VAL A 353 -22.59 -25.42 15.16
CA VAL A 353 -22.13 -24.09 15.62
C VAL A 353 -23.31 -23.16 15.94
N ARG A 354 -24.34 -23.13 15.08
CA ARG A 354 -25.54 -22.31 15.32
C ARG A 354 -26.29 -22.66 16.62
N ARG A 355 -26.39 -23.96 16.94
CA ARG A 355 -26.98 -24.42 18.20
C ARG A 355 -26.14 -24.05 19.43
N GLN A 356 -24.81 -23.98 19.27
CA GLN A 356 -23.91 -23.55 20.34
C GLN A 356 -24.00 -22.04 20.62
N ASP A 357 -24.25 -21.22 19.59
CA ASP A 357 -24.32 -19.76 19.68
C ASP A 357 -25.72 -19.21 20.03
N HIS A 358 -26.68 -20.09 20.37
CA HIS A 358 -28.07 -19.73 20.73
C HIS A 358 -28.81 -18.84 19.70
N LEU A 359 -28.50 -18.97 18.42
CA LEU A 359 -29.20 -18.24 17.34
C LEU A 359 -30.51 -18.96 16.95
N PRO A 360 -31.66 -18.25 16.83
CA PRO A 360 -32.91 -18.88 16.42
C PRO A 360 -32.87 -19.30 14.93
N ASP A 361 -33.37 -20.51 14.65
CA ASP A 361 -33.48 -21.07 13.31
C ASP A 361 -34.61 -20.39 12.52
N THR A 362 -34.34 -19.32 11.77
CA THR A 362 -35.29 -18.82 10.76
C THR A 362 -34.59 -18.03 9.64
N PRO A 363 -34.93 -18.29 8.35
CA PRO A 363 -34.43 -17.49 7.23
C PRO A 363 -35.20 -16.15 7.12
N PRO A 364 -34.58 -15.08 6.58
CA PRO A 364 -35.17 -13.74 6.61
C PRO A 364 -36.30 -13.59 5.59
N ARG A 365 -37.48 -13.17 6.05
CA ARG A 365 -38.56 -12.65 5.19
C ARG A 365 -38.54 -11.13 5.19
N SER A 366 -38.63 -10.54 3.99
CA SER A 366 -38.84 -9.11 3.77
C SER A 366 -40.23 -8.69 4.26
N VAL A 367 -40.33 -7.67 5.11
CA VAL A 367 -41.60 -6.96 5.33
C VAL A 367 -41.34 -5.47 5.54
N LEU A 368 -41.95 -4.67 4.67
CA LEU A 368 -42.15 -3.23 4.76
C LEU A 368 -43.06 -2.91 5.96
N HIS A 369 -42.69 -1.96 6.82
CA HIS A 369 -43.53 -1.50 7.93
C HIS A 369 -44.35 -0.25 7.55
N PRO A 370 -45.67 -0.22 7.84
CA PRO A 370 -46.42 1.02 8.02
C PRO A 370 -46.45 1.45 9.50
N LEU A 371 -46.77 2.74 9.65
CA LEU A 371 -46.63 3.62 10.81
C LEU A 371 -47.65 3.43 11.96
N LEU A 372 -47.17 3.79 13.16
CA LEU A 372 -47.83 4.47 14.30
C LEU A 372 -49.06 3.87 15.01
N ALA A 373 -48.90 3.60 16.32
CA ALA A 373 -49.81 4.02 17.41
C ALA A 373 -49.19 3.75 18.82
N PRO A 374 -49.62 4.45 19.89
CA PRO A 374 -48.76 4.84 21.02
C PRO A 374 -48.94 4.04 22.32
N ARG A 375 -47.92 4.12 23.19
CA ARG A 375 -47.85 3.47 24.53
C ARG A 375 -48.64 4.20 25.62
N PRO A 376 -49.19 3.48 26.64
CA PRO A 376 -49.68 4.10 27.85
C PRO A 376 -48.57 4.28 28.90
N LYS A 377 -48.69 5.37 29.67
CA LYS A 377 -47.82 5.79 30.77
C LYS A 377 -48.12 4.99 32.05
N ARG A 378 -47.08 4.68 32.85
CA ARG A 378 -47.21 4.39 34.29
C ARG A 378 -46.13 5.12 35.10
N ALA A 379 -46.59 5.65 36.24
CA ALA A 379 -45.95 6.57 37.17
C ALA A 379 -44.96 5.87 38.14
N PRO A 380 -44.15 6.64 38.92
CA PRO A 380 -43.00 6.11 39.64
C PRO A 380 -43.33 5.66 41.07
N GLY A 381 -42.82 4.49 41.46
CA GLY A 381 -42.82 4.00 42.85
C GLY A 381 -41.47 4.24 43.52
N LYS A 382 -41.51 4.85 44.71
CA LYS A 382 -40.37 5.13 45.60
C LYS A 382 -39.71 3.84 46.10
N ALA A 383 -38.38 3.81 46.16
CA ALA A 383 -37.62 2.78 46.86
C ALA A 383 -36.75 3.41 47.97
N THR A 384 -36.90 2.84 49.16
CA THR A 384 -36.24 3.20 50.43
C THR A 384 -34.84 2.60 50.55
N ALA A 385 -34.00 3.31 51.29
CA ALA A 385 -32.61 2.97 51.60
C ALA A 385 -32.46 1.70 52.46
N ALA A 386 -31.41 0.92 52.18
CA ALA A 386 -30.89 -0.11 53.08
C ALA A 386 -29.36 0.03 53.19
N ALA A 387 -28.89 -0.07 54.43
CA ALA A 387 -27.55 0.27 54.91
C ALA A 387 -26.50 -0.82 54.62
N TRP A 388 -25.24 -0.38 54.51
CA TRP A 388 -24.04 -1.23 54.43
C TRP A 388 -23.44 -1.45 55.83
N PRO A 389 -22.89 -2.63 56.18
CA PRO A 389 -22.17 -2.81 57.45
C PRO A 389 -20.68 -2.44 57.35
N GLU A 390 -20.16 -1.85 58.44
CA GLU A 390 -18.76 -1.43 58.66
C GLU A 390 -17.77 -2.60 58.88
N PRO A 391 -16.47 -2.42 58.59
CA PRO A 391 -15.40 -3.39 58.90
C PRO A 391 -14.75 -3.14 60.29
N PRO A 392 -14.10 -4.15 60.91
CA PRO A 392 -13.57 -4.04 62.27
C PRO A 392 -12.19 -3.35 62.35
N ARG A 393 -11.97 -2.69 63.50
CA ARG A 393 -10.81 -1.88 63.90
C ARG A 393 -9.55 -2.74 64.14
N ARG A 394 -8.38 -2.24 63.74
CA ARG A 394 -7.04 -2.76 64.10
C ARG A 394 -6.44 -1.97 65.26
N GLU A 395 -5.81 -2.69 66.20
CA GLU A 395 -5.09 -2.20 67.37
C GLU A 395 -3.74 -1.50 67.05
N PRO A 396 -3.19 -0.68 67.97
CA PRO A 396 -2.04 0.19 67.73
C PRO A 396 -0.66 -0.49 67.91
N PRO A 397 0.43 0.08 67.35
CA PRO A 397 1.74 -0.57 67.29
C PRO A 397 2.60 -0.33 68.55
N GLN A 398 3.42 -1.33 68.91
CA GLN A 398 4.46 -1.24 69.95
C GLN A 398 5.84 -0.83 69.36
N PRO A 399 6.76 -0.28 70.18
CA PRO A 399 7.94 0.43 69.69
C PRO A 399 9.16 -0.47 69.42
N ALA A 400 10.02 0.03 68.53
CA ALA A 400 11.16 -0.67 67.91
C ALA A 400 12.33 -1.00 68.85
N PRO A 401 13.09 -2.09 68.59
CA PRO A 401 14.44 -2.25 69.11
C PRO A 401 15.51 -1.82 68.08
N LYS A 402 16.46 -1.07 68.66
CA LYS A 402 17.76 -0.53 68.24
C LYS A 402 18.46 -1.18 67.03
N ARG A 403 18.98 -0.26 66.18
CA ARG A 403 20.01 -0.41 65.14
C ARG A 403 21.08 -1.45 65.51
N ARG A 404 21.21 -2.47 64.66
CA ARG A 404 22.47 -3.19 64.42
C ARG A 404 22.90 -2.89 63.00
N GLU A 405 24.11 -2.39 62.85
CA GLU A 405 24.74 -2.11 61.57
C GLU A 405 24.90 -3.41 60.76
N LYS A 406 24.40 -3.41 59.52
CA LYS A 406 24.71 -4.41 58.49
C LYS A 406 25.38 -3.69 57.33
N PRO A 407 26.71 -3.80 57.15
CA PRO A 407 27.37 -3.33 55.95
C PRO A 407 27.42 -4.46 54.92
N GLN A 408 26.48 -4.52 53.95
CA GLN A 408 26.68 -5.14 52.61
C GLN A 408 25.44 -5.23 51.67
N GLN A 409 24.27 -4.66 51.98
CA GLN A 409 23.09 -4.75 51.10
C GLN A 409 22.76 -3.50 50.26
N THR A 410 23.45 -2.37 50.47
CA THR A 410 23.19 -1.13 49.73
C THR A 410 23.83 -1.12 48.34
N ALA A 411 25.03 -1.70 48.18
CA ALA A 411 25.77 -1.71 46.91
C ALA A 411 25.06 -2.51 45.79
N THR A 412 24.48 -3.67 46.11
CA THR A 412 23.74 -4.50 45.13
C THR A 412 22.42 -3.86 44.71
N SER A 413 21.69 -3.21 45.63
CA SER A 413 20.43 -2.52 45.30
C SER A 413 20.63 -1.27 44.44
N ASN A 414 21.75 -0.56 44.61
CA ASN A 414 22.11 0.59 43.80
C ASN A 414 22.61 0.17 42.42
N ALA A 415 23.39 -0.91 42.33
CA ALA A 415 23.82 -1.50 41.06
C ALA A 415 22.62 -1.91 40.19
N SER A 416 21.61 -2.59 40.77
CA SER A 416 20.40 -2.99 40.03
C SER A 416 19.48 -1.81 39.65
N ARG A 417 19.51 -0.71 40.41
CA ARG A 417 18.78 0.53 40.05
C ARG A 417 19.47 1.27 38.93
N GLN A 418 20.81 1.34 38.97
CA GLN A 418 21.61 1.95 37.93
C GLN A 418 21.46 1.16 36.62
N GLU A 419 21.58 -0.17 36.68
CA GLU A 419 21.36 -1.04 35.51
C GLU A 419 19.99 -0.83 34.86
N ARG A 420 18.91 -0.71 35.65
CA ARG A 420 17.56 -0.43 35.12
C ARG A 420 17.44 0.97 34.51
N ARG A 421 18.18 1.95 35.03
CA ARG A 421 18.21 3.31 34.47
C ARG A 421 18.95 3.32 33.15
N ASP A 422 20.09 2.64 33.08
CA ASP A 422 20.92 2.53 31.89
C ASP A 422 20.17 1.78 30.76
N ARG A 423 19.48 0.68 31.07
CA ARG A 423 18.61 -0.02 30.09
C ARG A 423 17.46 0.84 29.58
N ARG A 424 16.86 1.67 30.43
CA ARG A 424 15.79 2.62 30.02
C ARG A 424 16.32 3.75 29.15
N GLU A 425 17.56 4.18 29.38
CA GLU A 425 18.23 5.16 28.56
C GLU A 425 18.60 4.58 27.19
N ALA A 426 19.17 3.37 27.18
CA ALA A 426 19.43 2.60 25.96
C ALA A 426 18.17 2.39 25.13
N LEU A 427 17.03 2.03 25.74
CA LEU A 427 15.76 1.87 25.03
C LEU A 427 15.28 3.17 24.38
N ARG A 428 15.36 4.30 25.11
CA ARG A 428 14.98 5.61 24.57
C ARG A 428 15.89 6.02 23.41
N ARG A 429 17.19 5.76 23.55
CA ARG A 429 18.18 6.07 22.51
C ARG A 429 18.00 5.20 21.27
N ALA A 430 17.75 3.90 21.44
CA ALA A 430 17.45 2.97 20.34
C ALA A 430 16.25 3.43 19.52
N ARG A 431 15.15 3.79 20.19
CA ARG A 431 13.94 4.31 19.53
C ARG A 431 14.18 5.62 18.80
N PHE A 432 14.93 6.53 19.40
CA PHE A 432 15.31 7.79 18.77
C PHE A 432 16.13 7.56 17.50
N ILE A 433 17.11 6.66 17.54
CA ILE A 433 17.94 6.36 16.37
C ILE A 433 17.12 5.69 15.26
N LEU A 434 16.21 4.77 15.61
CA LEU A 434 15.29 4.14 14.66
C LEU A 434 14.40 5.18 13.96
N ASP A 435 13.78 6.07 14.74
CA ASP A 435 12.92 7.16 14.24
C ASP A 435 13.70 8.16 13.36
N HIS A 436 14.92 8.50 13.76
CA HIS A 436 15.79 9.43 13.04
C HIS A 436 16.29 8.84 11.72
N LEU A 437 16.71 7.56 11.71
CA LEU A 437 17.10 6.85 10.49
C LEU A 437 15.93 6.68 9.52
N ASP A 438 14.70 6.56 10.01
CA ASP A 438 13.51 6.41 9.16
C ASP A 438 13.05 7.76 8.58
N THR A 439 12.97 8.80 9.42
CA THR A 439 12.45 10.12 9.05
C THR A 439 13.44 10.94 8.20
N GLN A 440 14.75 10.84 8.48
CA GLN A 440 15.77 11.65 7.79
C GLN A 440 16.64 10.85 6.81
N ARG A 441 16.16 9.68 6.35
CA ARG A 441 16.90 8.76 5.48
C ARG A 441 17.48 9.39 4.20
N PHE A 442 16.87 10.46 3.70
CA PHE A 442 17.27 11.15 2.47
C PHE A 442 18.19 12.37 2.72
N HIS A 443 18.29 12.82 3.97
CA HIS A 443 19.10 13.98 4.36
C HIS A 443 20.39 13.58 5.08
N LEU A 444 20.44 12.37 5.65
CA LEU A 444 21.64 11.83 6.30
C LEU A 444 22.63 11.27 5.27
N SER A 445 23.88 11.70 5.36
CA SER A 445 24.99 11.15 4.57
C SER A 445 25.22 9.67 4.89
N ARG A 446 25.89 8.95 3.99
CA ARG A 446 26.19 7.51 4.20
C ARG A 446 27.06 7.26 5.43
N ASP A 447 27.91 8.21 5.80
CA ASP A 447 28.79 8.08 6.97
C ASP A 447 28.01 8.32 8.26
N GLU A 448 27.09 9.28 8.29
CA GLU A 448 26.15 9.49 9.40
C GLU A 448 25.23 8.28 9.59
N GLN A 449 24.71 7.70 8.50
CA GLN A 449 23.92 6.48 8.56
C GLN A 449 24.71 5.30 9.13
N ARG A 450 26.00 5.18 8.80
CA ARG A 450 26.90 4.15 9.36
C ARG A 450 27.10 4.35 10.85
N GLU A 451 27.32 5.58 11.27
CA GLU A 451 27.58 5.90 12.68
C GLU A 451 26.34 5.63 13.54
N LEU A 452 25.18 6.13 13.10
CA LEU A 452 23.88 5.82 13.72
C LEU A 452 23.60 4.32 13.73
N GLY A 453 24.03 3.60 12.69
CA GLY A 453 23.94 2.14 12.62
C GLY A 453 24.73 1.39 13.70
N ARG A 454 25.96 1.83 13.97
CA ARG A 454 26.82 1.26 15.05
C ARG A 454 26.31 1.63 16.42
N GLU A 455 25.86 2.88 16.57
CA GLU A 455 25.23 3.34 17.81
C GLU A 455 23.96 2.54 18.09
N LEU A 456 23.13 2.29 17.07
CA LEU A 456 21.91 1.49 17.18
C LEU A 456 22.19 0.05 17.64
N GLU A 457 23.25 -0.58 17.13
CA GLU A 457 23.67 -1.92 17.55
C GLU A 457 24.00 -1.96 19.05
N THR A 458 24.83 -1.02 19.52
CA THR A 458 25.23 -0.94 20.93
C THR A 458 24.06 -0.64 21.86
N VAL A 459 23.16 0.29 21.51
CA VAL A 459 22.01 0.61 22.36
C VAL A 459 20.90 -0.45 22.28
N ALA A 460 20.75 -1.15 21.15
CA ALA A 460 19.80 -2.25 21.02
C ALA A 460 20.21 -3.46 21.86
N ASP A 461 21.50 -3.79 21.90
CA ASP A 461 22.04 -4.86 22.74
C ASP A 461 21.89 -4.52 24.24
N ALA A 462 22.12 -3.26 24.62
CA ALA A 462 21.91 -2.79 25.99
C ALA A 462 20.42 -2.76 26.40
N ALA A 463 19.51 -2.52 25.45
CA ALA A 463 18.06 -2.54 25.70
C ALA A 463 17.48 -3.97 25.74
N GLY A 464 18.05 -4.90 24.96
CA GLY A 464 17.72 -6.33 24.98
C GLY A 464 16.24 -6.63 24.69
N ASP A 465 15.60 -7.35 25.61
CA ASP A 465 14.21 -7.81 25.53
C ASP A 465 13.16 -6.70 25.74
N TRP A 466 13.59 -5.47 26.07
CA TRP A 466 12.70 -4.32 26.24
C TRP A 466 12.34 -3.65 24.92
N LEU A 467 13.05 -3.97 23.84
CA LEU A 467 12.61 -3.68 22.48
C LEU A 467 11.54 -4.69 22.08
N SER A 468 10.45 -4.21 21.51
CA SER A 468 9.40 -5.06 20.94
C SER A 468 9.95 -5.91 19.79
N ALA A 469 9.25 -6.99 19.44
CA ALA A 469 9.65 -7.86 18.33
C ALA A 469 9.76 -7.11 16.99
N ASP A 470 8.97 -6.03 16.82
CA ASP A 470 8.97 -5.19 15.63
C ASP A 470 10.18 -4.25 15.64
N GLU A 471 10.44 -3.57 16.77
CA GLU A 471 11.63 -2.73 16.96
C GLU A 471 12.94 -3.53 16.86
N GLN A 472 12.96 -4.77 17.34
CA GLN A 472 14.11 -5.68 17.16
C GLN A 472 14.29 -6.08 15.69
N ARG A 473 13.21 -6.18 14.90
CA ARG A 473 13.33 -6.44 13.45
C ARG A 473 13.83 -5.19 12.73
N ASP A 474 13.34 -4.02 13.09
CA ASP A 474 13.75 -2.75 12.49
C ASP A 474 15.20 -2.40 12.84
N ALA A 475 15.60 -2.62 14.10
CA ALA A 475 16.99 -2.50 14.53
C ALA A 475 17.90 -3.44 13.73
N ARG A 476 17.54 -4.73 13.63
CA ARG A 476 18.30 -5.68 12.81
C ARG A 476 18.36 -5.30 11.32
N TYR A 477 17.28 -4.74 10.78
CA TYR A 477 17.25 -4.24 9.41
C TYR A 477 18.22 -3.08 9.23
N TRP A 478 18.16 -2.06 10.09
CA TRP A 478 18.98 -0.87 10.00
C TRP A 478 20.46 -1.18 10.29
N ILE A 479 20.77 -1.92 11.35
CA ILE A 479 22.13 -2.40 11.68
C ILE A 479 22.71 -3.15 10.47
N ARG A 480 21.97 -4.06 9.85
CA ARG A 480 22.43 -4.78 8.64
C ARG A 480 22.60 -3.86 7.43
N LYS A 481 21.74 -2.86 7.27
CA LYS A 481 21.76 -1.95 6.12
C LYS A 481 22.92 -0.97 6.19
N THR A 482 23.22 -0.46 7.37
CA THR A 482 24.29 0.51 7.66
C THR A 482 25.66 -0.16 7.80
N SER A 483 25.73 -1.38 8.34
CA SER A 483 26.96 -2.18 8.43
C SER A 483 27.42 -2.76 7.09
N ARG A 484 26.54 -2.81 6.07
CA ARG A 484 26.93 -3.28 4.74
C ARG A 484 28.06 -2.40 4.17
N PRO A 485 29.22 -2.97 3.80
CA PRO A 485 30.21 -2.21 3.04
C PRO A 485 29.55 -1.72 1.76
N ALA A 486 29.87 -0.49 1.34
CA ALA A 486 29.39 0.04 0.08
C ALA A 486 29.63 -1.03 -0.98
N LYS A 487 28.55 -1.55 -1.57
CA LYS A 487 28.67 -2.50 -2.66
C LYS A 487 29.49 -1.77 -3.72
N LYS A 488 30.71 -2.23 -3.99
CA LYS A 488 31.35 -1.99 -5.28
C LYS A 488 30.32 -2.44 -6.30
N ASP A 489 29.86 -1.50 -7.13
CA ASP A 489 28.89 -1.78 -8.18
C ASP A 489 29.40 -2.96 -9.00
N ARG A 490 28.73 -4.10 -8.84
CA ARG A 490 28.79 -5.18 -9.82
C ARG A 490 27.70 -4.86 -10.83
N PRO A 491 28.03 -4.79 -12.13
CA PRO A 491 27.14 -4.25 -13.14
C PRO A 491 25.87 -5.08 -13.19
N ASN A 492 24.74 -4.39 -12.98
CA ASN A 492 23.42 -4.88 -13.33
C ASN A 492 23.30 -4.82 -14.86
N PRO A 493 23.11 -5.92 -15.60
CA PRO A 493 23.16 -5.94 -17.06
C PRO A 493 21.96 -5.26 -17.77
N ALA A 494 21.25 -4.35 -17.10
CA ALA A 494 20.07 -3.66 -17.64
C ALA A 494 20.01 -2.14 -17.36
N ARG A 495 21.05 -1.51 -16.80
CA ARG A 495 21.22 -0.05 -16.89
C ARG A 495 22.22 0.23 -18.00
N ARG A 496 21.70 0.51 -19.19
CA ARG A 496 22.53 1.00 -20.28
C ARG A 496 22.84 2.46 -19.97
N GLU A 497 23.87 2.70 -19.17
CA GLU A 497 24.48 4.04 -19.07
C GLU A 497 24.74 4.51 -20.49
N LEU A 498 24.29 5.73 -20.81
CA LEU A 498 24.52 6.26 -22.15
C LEU A 498 26.03 6.36 -22.36
N PRO A 499 26.55 5.86 -23.49
CA PRO A 499 27.97 5.97 -23.80
C PRO A 499 28.48 7.41 -23.64
N PRO A 500 29.71 7.63 -23.12
CA PRO A 500 30.23 8.98 -22.88
C PRO A 500 30.23 9.88 -24.12
N ASP A 501 30.44 9.30 -25.31
CA ASP A 501 30.35 9.98 -26.60
C ASP A 501 28.93 10.48 -26.90
N VAL A 502 27.90 9.71 -26.53
CA VAL A 502 26.50 10.12 -26.66
C VAL A 502 26.16 11.24 -25.68
N LEU A 503 26.64 11.17 -24.44
CA LEU A 503 26.46 12.23 -23.44
C LEU A 503 27.16 13.52 -23.89
N GLN A 504 28.35 13.42 -24.48
CA GLN A 504 29.11 14.58 -24.96
C GLN A 504 28.49 15.21 -26.21
N ALA A 505 27.94 14.40 -27.12
CA ALA A 505 27.16 14.90 -28.26
C ALA A 505 25.88 15.60 -27.80
N ALA A 506 25.15 15.02 -26.84
CA ALA A 506 23.98 15.63 -26.23
C ALA A 506 24.34 16.96 -25.52
N ALA A 507 25.45 17.01 -24.78
CA ALA A 507 25.93 18.22 -24.15
C ALA A 507 26.29 19.32 -25.16
N ALA A 508 26.91 18.99 -26.29
CA ALA A 508 27.17 19.97 -27.34
C ALA A 508 25.86 20.56 -27.93
N ALA A 509 24.86 19.71 -28.17
CA ALA A 509 23.55 20.13 -28.68
C ALA A 509 22.79 21.01 -27.66
N VAL A 510 22.75 20.59 -26.40
CA VAL A 510 22.13 21.34 -25.29
C VAL A 510 22.84 22.67 -25.08
N ARG A 511 24.18 22.71 -25.08
CA ARG A 511 24.94 23.96 -24.98
C ARG A 511 24.60 24.92 -26.12
N GLY A 512 24.45 24.43 -27.34
CA GLY A 512 24.01 25.23 -28.49
C GLY A 512 22.61 25.81 -28.29
N ALA A 513 21.67 25.00 -27.82
CA ALA A 513 20.31 25.45 -27.51
C ALA A 513 20.30 26.50 -26.40
N LEU A 514 21.01 26.26 -25.30
CA LEU A 514 21.09 27.19 -24.16
C LEU A 514 21.71 28.54 -24.54
N LYS A 515 22.75 28.55 -25.39
CA LYS A 515 23.29 29.82 -25.93
C LYS A 515 22.24 30.60 -26.73
N LYS A 516 21.40 29.90 -27.51
CA LYS A 516 20.31 30.52 -28.27
C LYS A 516 19.23 31.08 -27.34
N THR A 517 18.89 30.34 -26.28
CA THR A 517 17.95 30.78 -25.24
C THR A 517 18.50 31.99 -24.47
N ALA A 518 19.78 31.99 -24.13
CA ALA A 518 20.48 33.09 -23.49
C ALA A 518 20.42 34.38 -24.33
N ARG A 519 20.71 34.28 -25.64
CA ARG A 519 20.62 35.42 -26.59
C ARG A 519 19.21 35.98 -26.71
N LYS A 520 18.20 35.12 -26.61
CA LYS A 520 16.79 35.52 -26.59
C LYS A 520 16.34 36.10 -25.25
N GLN A 521 17.20 36.10 -24.22
CA GLN A 521 16.89 36.54 -22.87
C GLN A 521 15.71 35.75 -22.26
N GLN A 522 15.70 34.44 -22.48
CA GLN A 522 14.67 33.53 -21.98
C GLN A 522 15.28 32.51 -21.03
N THR A 523 14.43 31.86 -20.23
CA THR A 523 14.72 30.60 -19.52
C THR A 523 14.09 29.44 -20.30
N THR A 524 14.47 28.21 -20.00
CA THR A 524 13.93 27.02 -20.68
C THR A 524 13.73 25.90 -19.68
N THR A 525 12.92 24.92 -20.02
CA THR A 525 12.81 23.66 -19.26
C THR A 525 13.54 22.54 -19.97
N TRP A 526 13.82 21.43 -19.28
CA TRP A 526 14.39 20.26 -19.95
C TRP A 526 13.43 19.67 -20.99
N ALA A 527 12.13 19.64 -20.69
CA ALA A 527 11.10 19.21 -21.63
C ALA A 527 11.10 20.06 -22.92
N HIS A 528 11.30 21.37 -22.81
CA HIS A 528 11.41 22.25 -23.97
C HIS A 528 12.68 21.98 -24.78
N LEU A 529 13.80 21.67 -24.12
CA LEU A 529 15.04 21.25 -24.80
C LEU A 529 14.85 19.92 -25.54
N GLU A 530 14.18 18.94 -24.93
CA GLU A 530 13.83 17.66 -25.58
C GLU A 530 12.96 17.88 -26.82
N GLN A 531 11.96 18.77 -26.76
CA GLN A 531 11.13 19.12 -27.92
C GLN A 531 11.93 19.86 -29.01
N GLN A 532 12.79 20.80 -28.64
CA GLN A 532 13.57 21.60 -29.58
C GLN A 532 14.66 20.79 -30.28
N LEU A 533 15.33 19.89 -29.55
CA LEU A 533 16.47 19.12 -30.04
C LEU A 533 16.08 17.75 -30.59
N GLY A 534 14.90 17.24 -30.24
CA GLY A 534 14.32 16.02 -30.79
C GLY A 534 15.30 14.84 -30.75
N THR A 535 15.64 14.30 -31.93
CA THR A 535 16.54 13.15 -32.06
C THR A 535 17.97 13.39 -31.59
N ALA A 536 18.39 14.64 -31.38
CA ALA A 536 19.70 14.97 -30.84
C ALA A 536 19.80 14.72 -29.32
N LEU A 537 18.67 14.53 -28.63
CA LEU A 537 18.61 14.11 -27.24
C LEU A 537 18.07 12.67 -27.16
N PRO A 538 18.87 11.68 -26.74
CA PRO A 538 18.36 10.34 -26.46
C PRO A 538 17.42 10.37 -25.26
N ARG A 539 16.76 9.25 -24.93
CA ARG A 539 16.04 9.14 -23.66
C ARG A 539 17.06 9.09 -22.51
N MET A 540 17.02 10.07 -21.63
CA MET A 540 18.00 10.29 -20.55
C MET A 540 17.32 10.20 -19.19
N THR A 541 17.94 9.53 -18.22
CA THR A 541 17.52 9.58 -16.82
C THR A 541 17.87 10.93 -16.20
N LEU A 542 17.31 11.28 -15.03
CA LEU A 542 17.70 12.52 -14.33
C LEU A 542 19.22 12.60 -14.10
N ALA A 543 19.86 11.47 -13.77
CA ALA A 543 21.31 11.41 -13.60
C ALA A 543 22.06 11.72 -14.92
N ASP A 544 21.59 11.20 -16.05
CA ASP A 544 22.15 11.50 -17.37
C ASP A 544 21.94 12.98 -17.75
N ARG A 545 20.78 13.58 -17.40
CA ARG A 545 20.48 15.00 -17.62
C ARG A 545 21.42 15.90 -16.83
N VAL A 546 21.62 15.58 -15.55
CA VAL A 546 22.59 16.27 -14.69
C VAL A 546 24.00 16.14 -15.26
N GLN A 547 24.40 14.95 -15.70
CA GLN A 547 25.70 14.74 -16.33
C GLN A 547 25.86 15.57 -17.61
N VAL A 548 24.84 15.66 -18.45
CA VAL A 548 24.85 16.50 -19.66
C VAL A 548 24.99 17.97 -19.30
N LEU A 549 24.25 18.48 -18.32
CA LEU A 549 24.35 19.89 -17.90
C LEU A 549 25.72 20.18 -17.26
N THR A 550 26.28 19.26 -16.49
CA THR A 550 27.66 19.36 -16.01
C THR A 550 28.63 19.43 -17.17
N LEU A 551 28.51 18.57 -18.19
CA LEU A 551 29.37 18.61 -19.39
C LEU A 551 29.19 19.90 -20.19
N VAL A 552 27.95 20.44 -20.27
CA VAL A 552 27.67 21.74 -20.88
C VAL A 552 28.51 22.81 -20.19
N ASP A 553 28.53 22.80 -18.86
CA ASP A 553 29.15 23.85 -18.07
C ASP A 553 30.63 23.65 -17.75
N GLN A 554 31.18 22.44 -17.92
CA GLN A 554 32.63 22.23 -17.95
C GLN A 554 33.33 23.09 -19.02
N SER A 555 32.60 23.42 -20.09
CA SER A 555 33.08 24.31 -21.15
C SER A 555 32.79 25.79 -20.90
N THR A 556 32.19 26.14 -19.75
CA THR A 556 31.93 27.52 -19.32
C THR A 556 33.14 28.02 -18.52
N PRO A 557 33.74 29.16 -18.90
CA PRO A 557 34.83 29.76 -18.14
C PRO A 557 34.44 30.05 -16.68
N SER A 558 35.38 29.94 -15.75
CA SER A 558 35.14 30.10 -14.31
C SER A 558 34.73 31.51 -13.88
N ASP A 559 34.86 32.51 -14.76
CA ASP A 559 34.44 33.90 -14.55
C ASP A 559 33.00 34.17 -15.04
N GLN A 560 32.31 33.15 -15.57
CA GLN A 560 30.95 33.26 -16.11
C GLN A 560 29.98 32.37 -15.33
N ALA A 561 28.76 32.90 -15.14
CA ALA A 561 27.65 32.11 -14.62
C ALA A 561 27.34 30.91 -15.53
N LEU A 562 26.88 29.82 -14.90
CA LEU A 562 26.63 28.55 -15.57
C LEU A 562 25.45 28.67 -16.53
N LEU A 563 25.53 28.08 -17.73
CA LEU A 563 24.41 28.05 -18.68
C LEU A 563 23.26 27.18 -18.17
N SER A 564 23.53 26.19 -17.31
CA SER A 564 22.49 25.39 -16.66
C SER A 564 21.58 26.20 -15.75
N SER A 565 21.95 27.42 -15.33
CA SER A 565 21.05 28.34 -14.59
C SER A 565 19.77 28.66 -15.36
N LEU A 566 19.83 28.75 -16.70
CA LEU A 566 18.68 28.99 -17.56
C LEU A 566 17.67 27.83 -17.54
N VAL A 567 18.15 26.62 -17.26
CA VAL A 567 17.31 25.43 -17.08
C VAL A 567 16.83 25.34 -15.64
N ALA A 568 17.73 25.54 -14.68
CA ALA A 568 17.42 25.51 -13.25
C ALA A 568 16.36 26.55 -12.86
N ALA A 569 16.29 27.71 -13.53
CA ALA A 569 15.27 28.71 -13.29
C ALA A 569 13.90 28.37 -13.91
N GLY A 570 13.87 27.54 -14.95
CA GLY A 570 12.64 27.16 -15.65
C GLY A 570 12.06 25.81 -15.21
N ASP A 571 12.86 24.97 -14.54
CA ASP A 571 12.55 23.56 -14.29
C ASP A 571 12.81 23.19 -12.81
N PRO A 572 11.74 23.00 -12.00
CA PRO A 572 11.85 22.70 -10.57
C PRO A 572 12.70 21.46 -10.24
N ASP A 573 12.62 20.41 -11.07
CA ASP A 573 13.36 19.15 -10.87
C ASP A 573 14.88 19.38 -11.02
N LEU A 574 15.26 20.31 -11.90
CA LEU A 574 16.65 20.66 -12.15
C LEU A 574 17.13 21.83 -11.30
N THR A 575 16.25 22.63 -10.69
CA THR A 575 16.61 23.62 -9.67
C THR A 575 17.33 22.94 -8.51
N THR A 576 16.78 21.85 -7.96
CA THR A 576 17.41 21.10 -6.86
C THR A 576 18.72 20.44 -7.30
N SER A 577 18.79 20.04 -8.57
CA SER A 577 19.98 19.42 -9.18
C SER A 577 21.09 20.43 -9.53
N TYR A 578 20.79 21.74 -9.56
CA TYR A 578 21.76 22.80 -9.85
C TYR A 578 22.92 22.79 -8.84
N ARG A 579 22.63 22.52 -7.56
CA ARG A 579 23.65 22.34 -6.52
C ARG A 579 24.62 21.21 -6.82
N GLN A 580 24.12 20.10 -7.35
CA GLN A 580 24.96 18.97 -7.73
C GLN A 580 25.86 19.33 -8.93
N ILE A 581 25.32 20.06 -9.91
CA ILE A 581 26.08 20.52 -11.09
C ILE A 581 27.20 21.47 -10.64
N ALA A 582 26.87 22.49 -9.87
CA ALA A 582 27.80 23.48 -9.35
C ALA A 582 28.88 22.85 -8.45
N GLY A 583 28.47 21.98 -7.52
CA GLY A 583 29.40 21.24 -6.66
C GLY A 583 30.36 20.34 -7.43
N THR A 584 29.91 19.73 -8.52
CA THR A 584 30.78 18.92 -9.41
C THR A 584 31.81 19.79 -10.14
N LEU A 585 31.47 21.07 -10.40
CA LEU A 585 32.36 22.07 -10.99
C LEU A 585 33.21 22.81 -9.94
N GLY A 586 33.08 22.47 -8.66
CA GLY A 586 33.84 23.07 -7.56
C GLY A 586 33.30 24.41 -7.07
N LEU A 587 32.06 24.76 -7.41
CA LEU A 587 31.38 25.96 -6.91
C LEU A 587 30.57 25.61 -5.65
N ASP A 588 30.73 26.43 -4.61
CA ASP A 588 30.03 26.26 -3.33
C ASP A 588 28.69 27.01 -3.37
N ILE A 589 27.58 26.30 -3.14
CA ILE A 589 26.24 26.85 -3.12
C ILE A 589 25.61 26.57 -1.74
N PRO A 590 24.99 27.58 -1.08
CA PRO A 590 24.32 27.41 0.19
C PRO A 590 23.29 26.25 0.23
N PRO A 591 23.12 25.59 1.39
CA PRO A 591 22.21 24.47 1.54
C PRO A 591 20.73 24.87 1.66
N ASN A 592 20.42 26.16 1.75
CA ASN A 592 19.06 26.69 1.87
C ASN A 592 18.39 26.85 0.49
N ASP A 593 17.12 26.47 0.38
CA ASP A 593 16.37 26.46 -0.88
C ASP A 593 15.92 27.87 -1.33
N ASP A 594 15.74 28.80 -0.38
CA ASP A 594 15.45 30.19 -0.70
C ASP A 594 16.69 30.90 -1.25
N ASP A 595 17.85 30.70 -0.61
CA ASP A 595 19.13 31.25 -1.08
C ASP A 595 19.53 30.67 -2.45
N LEU A 596 19.17 29.41 -2.73
CA LEU A 596 19.41 28.78 -4.04
C LEU A 596 18.65 29.47 -5.18
N ARG A 597 17.41 29.90 -4.94
CA ARG A 597 16.59 30.59 -5.94
C ARG A 597 17.17 31.95 -6.29
N ASP A 598 17.60 32.70 -5.28
CA ASP A 598 18.24 34.00 -5.47
C ASP A 598 19.55 33.88 -6.27
N ILE A 599 20.34 32.83 -6.00
CA ILE A 599 21.59 32.54 -6.75
C ILE A 599 21.28 32.17 -8.20
N VAL A 600 20.31 31.28 -8.43
CA VAL A 600 19.91 30.89 -9.78
C VAL A 600 19.39 32.10 -10.56
N GLU A 601 18.60 32.98 -9.94
CA GLU A 601 18.13 34.20 -10.58
C GLU A 601 19.28 35.17 -10.92
N ALA A 602 20.24 35.36 -10.02
CA ALA A 602 21.44 36.16 -10.28
C ALA A 602 22.29 35.59 -11.43
N ASP A 603 22.49 34.27 -11.46
CA ASP A 603 23.22 33.58 -12.52
C ASP A 603 22.51 33.71 -13.87
N VAL A 604 21.17 33.60 -13.91
CA VAL A 604 20.37 33.85 -15.12
C VAL A 604 20.59 35.27 -15.63
N GLN A 605 20.55 36.28 -14.76
CA GLN A 605 20.79 37.68 -15.14
C GLN A 605 22.20 37.88 -15.71
N GLN A 606 23.22 37.26 -15.11
CA GLN A 606 24.60 37.32 -15.61
C GLN A 606 24.75 36.63 -16.97
N VAL A 607 24.14 35.44 -17.15
CA VAL A 607 24.10 34.74 -18.44
C VAL A 607 23.39 35.59 -19.49
N HIS A 608 22.24 36.17 -19.18
CA HIS A 608 21.50 37.06 -20.09
C HIS A 608 22.34 38.27 -20.48
N HIS A 609 22.97 38.94 -19.51
CA HIS A 609 23.84 40.08 -19.77
C HIS A 609 24.99 39.73 -20.73
N HIS A 610 25.69 38.62 -20.47
CA HIS A 610 26.83 38.17 -21.26
C HIS A 610 26.47 37.80 -22.70
N TRP A 611 25.32 37.17 -22.91
CA TRP A 611 24.87 36.71 -24.23
C TRP A 611 24.02 37.73 -25.00
N ARG A 612 23.69 38.88 -24.41
CA ARG A 612 22.88 39.93 -25.07
C ARG A 612 23.54 40.51 -26.33
N HIS A 613 24.88 40.50 -26.39
CA HIS A 613 25.66 41.15 -27.45
C HIS A 613 26.58 40.19 -28.24
N ARG A 614 26.45 38.87 -28.03
CA ARG A 614 27.22 37.80 -28.68
C ARG A 614 26.32 36.88 -29.48
#